data_AF-A0A928L481-F1
#
_entry.id   AF-A0A928L481-F1
#
_cell.length_a   1.000
_cell.length_b   1.000
_cell.length_c   1.000
_cell.angle_alpha   90.00
_cell.angle_beta   90.00
_cell.angle_gamma   90.00
#
_symmetry.space_group_name_H-M   'P 1'
#
loop_
_entity.id
_entity.type
_entity.pdbx_description
1 polymer ?
#
loop_
_entity_poly.entity_id
_entity_poly.type
_entity_poly.pdbx_seq_one_letter_code
_entity_poly.pdbx_strand_id
1 'polypeptide(L)'
;MKKKTIIAIITAAIMTAVFSLTASASGDVAGAVQGTWDTARSQVVSVVDNVIFPVIDVILAILLFVKLGTLYMDYRKHGQIEWTGAAILFGCLIFTLTAPLYIWTII
;
A
#
# COMPACT_ATOMS: atom_id res chain seq x y z
N MET A 1 31.90 -61.11 5.59
CA MET A 1 30.90 -60.45 4.69
C MET A 1 29.54 -60.23 5.36
N LYS A 2 28.99 -61.22 6.10
CA LYS A 2 27.66 -61.15 6.76
C LYS A 2 27.42 -59.94 7.68
N LYS A 3 28.39 -59.54 8.51
CA LYS A 3 28.26 -58.37 9.42
C LYS A 3 28.10 -57.03 8.68
N LYS A 4 28.84 -56.83 7.57
CA LYS A 4 28.75 -55.60 6.76
C LYS A 4 27.39 -55.48 6.05
N THR A 5 26.85 -56.61 5.59
CA THR A 5 25.51 -56.69 4.99
C THR A 5 24.41 -56.40 6.00
N ILE A 6 24.51 -56.92 7.24
CA ILE A 6 23.54 -56.63 8.30
C ILE A 6 23.55 -55.15 8.68
N ILE A 7 24.74 -54.55 8.84
CA ILE A 7 24.87 -53.11 9.11
C ILE A 7 24.26 -52.30 7.97
N ALA A 8 24.51 -52.67 6.71
CA ALA A 8 23.93 -51.99 5.55
C ALA A 8 22.39 -52.08 5.52
N ILE A 9 21.82 -53.24 5.88
CA ILE A 9 20.36 -53.42 5.96
C ILE A 9 19.76 -52.59 7.09
N ILE A 10 20.41 -52.53 8.25
CA ILE A 10 19.95 -51.70 9.38
C ILE A 10 20.01 -50.21 9.00
N THR A 11 21.10 -49.76 8.40
CA THR A 11 21.23 -48.37 7.94
C THR A 11 20.21 -48.05 6.86
N ALA A 12 19.97 -48.95 5.91
CA ALA A 12 18.93 -48.78 4.89
C ALA A 12 17.53 -48.69 5.51
N ALA A 13 17.22 -49.56 6.48
CA ALA A 13 15.94 -49.53 7.19
C ALA A 13 15.73 -48.24 8.00
N ILE A 14 16.78 -47.73 8.66
CA ILE A 14 16.74 -46.44 9.37
C ILE A 14 16.53 -45.29 8.38
N MET A 15 17.24 -45.28 7.25
CA MET A 15 17.07 -44.25 6.23
C MET A 15 15.65 -44.31 5.65
N THR A 16 15.14 -45.48 5.30
CA THR A 16 13.75 -45.62 4.83
C THR A 16 12.76 -45.13 5.89
N ALA A 17 12.95 -45.46 7.17
CA ALA A 17 12.08 -44.97 8.24
C ALA A 17 12.11 -43.44 8.40
N VAL A 18 13.29 -42.81 8.28
CA VAL A 18 13.45 -41.35 8.33
C VAL A 18 12.82 -40.68 7.11
N PHE A 19 12.97 -41.26 5.92
CA PHE A 19 12.37 -40.75 4.67
C PHE A 19 10.89 -41.13 4.48
N SER A 20 10.35 -42.01 5.33
CA SER A 20 8.91 -42.36 5.35
C SER A 20 8.07 -41.40 6.18
N LEU A 21 8.72 -40.51 6.95
CA LEU A 21 8.03 -39.39 7.59
C LEU A 21 7.54 -38.48 6.47
N THR A 22 6.23 -38.48 6.24
CA THR A 22 5.59 -37.47 5.43
C THR A 22 5.88 -36.13 6.08
N ALA A 23 6.74 -35.33 5.44
CA ALA A 23 6.89 -33.92 5.77
C ALA A 23 5.56 -33.25 5.42
N SER A 24 4.61 -33.33 6.35
CA SER A 24 3.37 -32.60 6.27
C SER A 24 3.76 -31.13 6.36
N ALA A 25 3.86 -30.48 5.20
CA ALA A 25 3.84 -29.04 5.12
C ALA A 25 2.42 -28.58 5.48
N SER A 26 2.08 -28.69 6.77
CA SER A 26 1.02 -27.90 7.40
C SER A 26 1.52 -26.47 7.60
N GLY A 27 2.21 -25.93 6.60
CA GLY A 27 2.47 -24.50 6.52
C GLY A 27 1.21 -23.92 5.92
N ASP A 28 0.46 -23.15 6.71
CA ASP A 28 -0.68 -22.40 6.23
C ASP A 28 -0.23 -21.41 5.15
N VAL A 29 -0.19 -21.89 3.90
CA VAL A 29 0.26 -21.11 2.75
C VAL A 29 -0.67 -19.90 2.57
N ALA A 30 -1.95 -20.03 2.94
CA ALA A 30 -2.90 -18.94 2.94
C ALA A 30 -2.53 -17.88 3.98
N GLY A 31 -2.21 -18.26 5.22
CA GLY A 31 -1.74 -17.36 6.27
C GLY A 31 -0.40 -16.68 5.95
N ALA A 32 0.54 -17.39 5.32
CA ALA A 32 1.81 -16.82 4.87
C ALA A 32 1.61 -15.78 3.75
N VAL A 33 0.70 -16.05 2.81
CA VAL A 33 0.31 -15.12 1.73
C VAL A 33 -0.44 -13.91 2.31
N GLN A 34 -1.35 -14.12 3.24
CA GLN A 34 -2.13 -13.06 3.88
C GLN A 34 -1.24 -12.12 4.71
N GLY A 35 -0.29 -12.66 5.48
CA GLY A 35 0.68 -11.84 6.21
C GLY A 35 1.62 -11.03 5.30
N THR A 36 1.99 -11.59 4.14
CA THR A 36 2.77 -10.86 3.12
C THR A 36 1.93 -9.74 2.49
N TRP A 37 0.66 -10.02 2.20
CA TRP A 37 -0.29 -9.03 1.69
C TRP A 37 -0.52 -7.88 2.67
N ASP A 38 -0.76 -8.17 3.95
CA ASP A 38 -1.00 -7.16 4.98
C ASP A 38 0.23 -6.25 5.17
N THR A 39 1.43 -6.82 5.13
CA THR A 39 2.69 -6.05 5.21
C THR A 39 2.85 -5.14 3.99
N ALA A 40 2.62 -5.66 2.79
CA ALA A 40 2.71 -4.87 1.55
C ALA A 40 1.64 -3.76 1.52
N ARG A 41 0.41 -4.07 1.93
CA ARG A 41 -0.70 -3.10 2.05
C ARG A 41 -0.33 -1.99 3.01
N SER A 42 0.20 -2.30 4.18
CA SER A 42 0.61 -1.29 5.17
C SER A 42 1.66 -0.32 4.62
N GLN A 43 2.60 -0.80 3.80
CA GLN A 43 3.59 0.07 3.15
C GLN A 43 2.94 1.01 2.13
N VAL A 44 2.05 0.48 1.29
CA VAL A 44 1.33 1.29 0.29
C VAL A 44 0.49 2.36 0.97
N VAL A 45 -0.28 1.99 1.99
CA VAL A 45 -1.08 2.94 2.80
C VAL A 45 -0.20 4.03 3.37
N SER A 46 0.92 3.65 3.99
CA SER A 46 1.85 4.60 4.61
C SER A 46 2.44 5.60 3.60
N VAL A 47 2.88 5.14 2.44
CA VAL A 47 3.44 6.04 1.41
C VAL A 47 2.37 6.96 0.83
N VAL A 48 1.17 6.43 0.58
CA VAL A 48 0.08 7.21 0.02
C VAL A 48 -0.37 8.30 1.00
N ASP A 49 -0.59 7.95 2.27
CA ASP A 49 -1.08 8.88 3.30
C ASP A 49 -0.04 9.90 3.74
N ASN A 50 1.24 9.50 3.86
CA ASN A 50 2.28 10.39 4.38
C ASN A 50 3.05 11.15 3.29
N VAL A 51 2.99 10.74 2.03
CA VAL A 51 3.76 11.37 0.95
C VAL A 51 2.86 11.84 -0.17
N ILE A 52 2.06 10.95 -0.75
CA ILE A 52 1.33 11.25 -1.99
C ILE A 52 0.23 12.29 -1.73
N PHE A 53 -0.64 12.06 -0.73
CA PHE A 53 -1.69 13.01 -0.39
C PHE A 53 -1.13 14.40 0.01
N PRO A 54 -0.13 14.50 0.92
CA PRO A 54 0.48 15.78 1.26
C PRO A 54 1.09 16.52 0.06
N VAL A 55 1.74 15.81 -0.87
CA VAL A 55 2.31 16.44 -2.07
C VAL A 55 1.21 17.02 -2.95
N ILE A 56 0.11 16.29 -3.15
CA ILE A 56 -1.04 16.77 -3.93
C ILE A 56 -1.68 17.98 -3.23
N ASP A 57 -1.86 17.93 -1.91
CA ASP A 57 -2.44 19.02 -1.12
C ASP A 57 -1.62 20.31 -1.24
N VAL A 58 -0.29 20.21 -1.18
CA VAL A 58 0.61 21.37 -1.35
C VAL A 58 0.47 21.98 -2.74
N ILE A 59 0.43 21.15 -3.80
CA ILE A 59 0.26 21.64 -5.17
C ILE A 59 -1.09 22.35 -5.33
N LEU A 60 -2.18 21.73 -4.85
CA LEU A 60 -3.52 22.30 -4.92
C LEU A 60 -3.64 23.60 -4.11
N ALA A 61 -3.04 23.65 -2.92
CA ALA A 61 -3.01 24.85 -2.10
C ALA A 61 -2.28 26.00 -2.81
N ILE A 62 -1.11 25.74 -3.40
CA ILE A 62 -0.36 26.74 -4.18
C ILE A 62 -1.20 27.24 -5.36
N LEU A 63 -1.81 26.34 -6.13
CA LEU A 63 -2.67 26.72 -7.26
C LEU A 63 -3.88 27.55 -6.82
N LEU A 64 -4.47 27.23 -5.66
CA LEU A 64 -5.58 27.98 -5.08
C LEU A 64 -5.15 29.39 -4.67
N PHE A 65 -4.00 29.56 -4.02
CA PHE A 65 -3.48 30.88 -3.66
C PHE A 65 -3.13 31.72 -4.89
N VAL A 66 -2.51 31.11 -5.91
CA VAL A 66 -2.24 31.78 -7.19
C VAL A 66 -3.55 32.22 -7.84
N LYS A 67 -4.56 31.35 -7.91
CA LYS A 67 -5.86 31.71 -8.49
C LYS A 67 -6.59 32.78 -7.70
N LEU A 68 -6.54 32.76 -6.36
CA LEU A 68 -7.09 33.83 -5.53
C LEU A 68 -6.36 35.16 -5.78
N GLY A 69 -5.03 35.14 -5.94
CA GLY A 69 -4.24 36.31 -6.28
C GLY A 69 -4.61 36.90 -7.64
N THR A 70 -4.75 36.06 -8.67
CA THR A 70 -5.22 36.53 -9.99
C THR A 70 -6.66 37.01 -9.94
N LEU A 71 -7.53 36.33 -9.20
CA LEU A 71 -8.93 36.71 -9.02
C LEU A 71 -9.06 38.10 -8.39
N TYR A 72 -8.23 38.40 -7.40
CA TYR A 72 -8.16 39.71 -6.77
C TYR A 72 -7.64 40.79 -7.74
N MET A 73 -6.62 40.47 -8.55
CA MET A 73 -6.11 41.41 -9.55
C MET A 73 -7.12 41.69 -10.68
N ASP A 74 -7.82 40.66 -11.16
CA ASP A 74 -8.85 40.79 -12.20
C ASP A 74 -10.07 41.55 -11.68
N TYR A 75 -10.47 41.32 -10.42
CA TYR A 75 -11.49 42.12 -9.75
C TYR A 75 -11.11 43.61 -9.72
N ARG A 76 -9.84 43.93 -9.39
CA ARG A 76 -9.37 45.31 -9.31
C ARG A 76 -9.31 46.01 -10.68
N LYS A 77 -8.92 45.29 -11.75
CA LYS A 77 -8.62 45.90 -13.07
C LYS A 77 -9.78 45.82 -14.06
N HIS A 78 -10.54 44.74 -14.03
CA HIS A 78 -11.53 44.42 -15.07
C HIS A 78 -12.95 44.34 -14.53
N GLY A 79 -13.15 44.34 -13.21
CA GLY A 79 -14.47 44.26 -12.57
C GLY A 79 -15.21 42.94 -12.80
N GLN A 80 -14.56 41.96 -13.43
CA GLN A 80 -15.07 40.62 -13.67
C GLN A 80 -14.37 39.64 -12.73
N ILE A 81 -15.13 38.73 -12.14
CA ILE A 81 -14.66 37.75 -11.16
C ILE A 81 -14.97 36.34 -11.66
N GLU A 82 -13.95 35.60 -12.09
CA GLU A 82 -14.10 34.19 -12.43
C GLU A 82 -13.93 33.30 -11.20
N TRP A 83 -14.98 33.22 -10.39
CA TRP A 83 -14.95 32.44 -9.14
C TRP A 83 -14.91 30.91 -9.36
N THR A 84 -15.33 30.45 -10.53
CA THR A 84 -15.43 29.02 -10.88
C THR A 84 -14.11 28.27 -10.71
N GLY A 85 -13.00 28.85 -11.17
CA GLY A 85 -11.68 28.21 -11.07
C GLY A 85 -11.22 28.06 -9.62
N ALA A 86 -11.44 29.07 -8.78
CA ALA A 86 -11.12 29.02 -7.37
C ALA A 86 -12.00 28.01 -6.61
N ALA A 87 -13.30 27.96 -6.92
CA ALA A 87 -14.25 27.02 -6.33
C ALA A 87 -13.90 25.56 -6.63
N ILE A 88 -13.54 25.25 -7.89
CA ILE A 88 -13.15 23.89 -8.29
C ILE A 88 -11.87 23.47 -7.55
N LEU A 89 -10.84 24.32 -7.54
CA LEU A 89 -9.60 24.03 -6.82
C LEU A 89 -9.83 23.83 -5.31
N PHE A 90 -10.73 24.62 -4.72
CA PHE A 90 -11.09 24.49 -3.31
C PHE A 90 -11.83 23.18 -3.03
N GLY A 91 -12.78 22.79 -3.88
CA GLY A 91 -13.45 21.50 -3.79
C GLY A 91 -12.47 20.32 -3.91
N CYS A 92 -11.52 20.42 -4.85
CA CYS A 92 -10.46 19.42 -5.00
C CYS A 92 -9.60 19.31 -3.73
N LEU A 93 -9.20 20.44 -3.14
CA LEU A 93 -8.40 20.46 -1.90
C LEU A 93 -9.14 19.80 -0.73
N ILE A 94 -10.44 20.06 -0.56
CA ILE A 94 -11.25 19.41 0.48
C ILE A 94 -11.33 17.89 0.23
N PHE A 95 -11.52 17.49 -1.02
CA PHE A 95 -11.58 16.09 -1.38
C PHE A 95 -10.25 15.37 -1.08
N THR A 96 -9.10 15.95 -1.44
CA THR A 96 -7.80 15.30 -1.19
C THR A 96 -7.45 15.23 0.29
N LEU A 97 -7.81 16.23 1.09
CA LEU A 97 -7.64 16.21 2.54
C LEU A 97 -8.53 15.17 3.25
N THR A 98 -9.70 14.87 2.71
CA THR A 98 -10.65 13.92 3.30
C THR A 98 -10.51 12.50 2.75
N ALA A 99 -9.88 12.33 1.58
CA ALA A 99 -9.69 11.04 0.94
C ALA A 99 -8.95 9.98 1.79
N PRO A 100 -7.86 10.30 2.54
CA PRO A 100 -7.18 9.32 3.39
C PRO A 100 -8.08 8.64 4.43
N LEU A 101 -9.12 9.35 4.90
CA LEU A 101 -10.01 8.85 5.94
C LEU A 101 -10.99 7.77 5.45
N TYR A 102 -11.31 7.76 4.14
CA TYR A 102 -12.37 6.92 3.59
C TYR A 102 -11.87 5.90 2.56
N ILE A 103 -10.76 6.18 1.86
CA ILE A 103 -10.31 5.35 0.73
C ILE A 103 -9.93 3.93 1.19
N TRP A 104 -9.32 3.81 2.37
CA TRP A 104 -8.85 2.53 2.92
C TRP A 104 -9.95 1.67 3.56
N THR A 105 -11.15 2.21 3.77
CA THR A 105 -12.29 1.43 4.28
C THR A 105 -13.01 0.67 3.17
N ILE A 106 -12.84 1.09 1.91
CA ILE A 106 -13.49 0.48 0.74
C ILE A 106 -12.73 -0.77 0.25
N ILE A 107 -11.42 -0.82 0.48
CA ILE A 107 -10.47 -1.86 0.05
C ILE A 107 -10.01 -2.72 1.21
#